data_AF-A0A7L4FJK2-F1
#
_entry.id   AF-A0A7L4FJK2-F1
#
_cell.length_a   1.000
_cell.length_b   1.000
_cell.length_c   1.000
_cell.angle_alpha   90.00
_cell.angle_beta   90.00
_cell.angle_gamma   90.00
#
_symmetry.space_group_name_H-M   'P 1'
#
loop_
_entity.id
_entity.type
_entity.pdbx_description
1 polymer ?
#
loop_
_entity_poly.entity_id
_entity_poly.type
_entity_poly.pdbx_seq_one_letter_code
_entity_poly.pdbx_strand_id
1 'polypeptide(L)'
;EVDDVPGLCKHLQSQGCSLPVPPTEVRDDGGSVTYGVASSIVGNVSHTLLDQSRYRGPFLPGFQPIQEAPSATRDGIEITHFDHITYVCPRGGARAALDWYQRCFGFRRFLLNPQERPAEGYVLGGQGVSMLLLALQGTQGTPAHGCKLVLAESLSEDGANQVDTFLEQHGGAGIQHVGLRTTDIITTTRALQQGGAQFFTPPGTYYSQGGKAEEIRVAGQDPQTLAELGILLDTTAPGDKGQPGAH
;
A
#
# COMPACT_ATOMS: atom_id res chain seq x y z
N GLU A 1 -0.57 -3.28 -13.76
CA GLU A 1 -0.92 -3.64 -15.15
C GLU A 1 -1.55 -2.44 -15.85
N VAL A 2 -1.35 -2.32 -17.15
CA VAL A 2 -1.84 -1.23 -18.00
C VAL A 2 -2.19 -1.76 -19.39
N ASP A 3 -3.06 -1.05 -20.12
CA ASP A 3 -3.55 -1.50 -21.43
C ASP A 3 -2.65 -1.09 -22.61
N ASP A 4 -1.86 -0.02 -22.47
CA ASP A 4 -0.97 0.52 -23.53
C ASP A 4 0.38 0.94 -22.93
N VAL A 5 1.30 -0.02 -22.82
CA VAL A 5 2.67 0.24 -22.32
C VAL A 5 3.41 1.25 -23.21
N PRO A 6 3.46 1.11 -24.56
CA PRO A 6 4.12 2.10 -25.41
C PRO A 6 3.58 3.52 -25.26
N GLY A 7 2.26 3.69 -25.26
CA GLY A 7 1.61 4.99 -25.10
C GLY A 7 1.91 5.61 -23.74
N LEU A 8 1.80 4.84 -22.66
CA LEU A 8 2.11 5.32 -21.31
C LEU A 8 3.60 5.67 -21.17
N CYS A 9 4.52 4.84 -21.66
CA CYS A 9 5.96 5.16 -21.66
C CYS A 9 6.25 6.48 -22.39
N LYS A 10 5.63 6.72 -23.56
CA LYS A 10 5.78 7.97 -24.31
C LYS A 10 5.26 9.17 -23.50
N HIS A 11 4.11 9.04 -22.84
CA HIS A 11 3.58 10.06 -21.94
C HIS A 11 4.55 10.35 -20.78
N LEU A 12 5.04 9.31 -20.10
CA LEU A 12 5.98 9.44 -18.99
C LEU A 12 7.28 10.16 -19.40
N GLN A 13 7.84 9.81 -20.57
CA GLN A 13 9.01 10.52 -21.12
C GLN A 13 8.72 12.00 -21.39
N SER A 14 7.53 12.33 -21.92
CA SER A 14 7.13 13.73 -22.13
C SER A 14 7.00 14.53 -20.82
N GLN A 15 6.74 13.83 -19.71
CA GLN A 15 6.74 14.41 -18.35
C GLN A 15 8.13 14.44 -17.70
N GLY A 16 9.19 14.05 -18.42
CA GLY A 16 10.57 14.03 -17.94
C GLY A 16 10.97 12.78 -17.15
N CYS A 17 10.18 11.71 -17.18
CA CYS A 17 10.51 10.47 -16.47
C CYS A 17 11.65 9.72 -17.17
N SER A 18 12.57 9.17 -16.39
CA SER A 18 13.55 8.20 -16.88
C SER A 18 12.88 6.86 -17.15
N LEU A 19 13.20 6.24 -18.30
CA LEU A 19 12.79 4.89 -18.65
C LEU A 19 14.03 4.00 -18.77
N PRO A 20 14.50 3.36 -17.68
CA PRO A 20 15.61 2.42 -17.74
C PRO A 20 15.39 1.28 -18.74
N VAL A 21 14.14 0.86 -18.92
CA VAL A 21 13.76 -0.13 -19.94
C VAL A 21 12.66 0.48 -20.81
N PRO A 22 12.92 0.73 -22.11
CA PRO A 22 11.88 1.18 -23.02
C PRO A 22 10.82 0.08 -23.25
N PRO A 23 9.66 0.40 -23.83
CA PRO A 23 8.67 -0.61 -24.22
C PRO A 23 9.31 -1.77 -24.97
N THR A 24 9.27 -2.95 -24.36
CA THR A 24 9.93 -4.17 -24.81
C THR A 24 8.91 -5.28 -24.79
N GLU A 25 8.87 -6.07 -25.86
CA GLU A 25 8.01 -7.24 -25.95
C GLU A 25 8.82 -8.51 -25.72
N VAL A 26 8.32 -9.38 -24.85
CA VAL A 26 8.89 -10.70 -24.55
C VAL A 26 7.85 -11.79 -24.84
N ARG A 27 8.30 -12.97 -25.27
CA ARG A 27 7.42 -14.04 -25.78
C ARG A 27 7.88 -15.42 -25.35
N ASP A 28 6.93 -16.32 -25.19
CA ASP A 28 7.11 -17.77 -25.11
C ASP A 28 5.89 -18.49 -25.73
N ASP A 29 5.75 -19.80 -25.50
CA ASP A 29 4.63 -20.61 -26.00
C ASP A 29 3.24 -20.16 -25.49
N GLY A 30 3.18 -19.47 -24.35
CA GLY A 30 1.99 -18.89 -23.75
C GLY A 30 1.57 -17.54 -24.35
N GLY A 31 2.34 -16.97 -25.28
CA GLY A 31 2.01 -15.74 -25.99
C GLY A 31 3.04 -14.62 -25.79
N SER A 32 2.58 -13.36 -25.79
CA SER A 32 3.44 -12.18 -25.68
C SER A 32 3.04 -11.24 -24.55
N VAL A 33 4.03 -10.69 -23.86
CA VAL A 33 3.87 -9.62 -22.87
C VAL A 33 4.67 -8.41 -23.32
N THR A 34 4.06 -7.22 -23.25
CA THR A 34 4.78 -5.95 -23.42
C THR A 34 5.03 -5.34 -22.05
N TYR A 35 6.27 -4.93 -21.78
CA TYR A 35 6.61 -4.25 -20.53
C TYR A 35 7.55 -3.07 -20.75
N GLY A 36 7.59 -2.17 -19.79
CA GLY A 36 8.54 -1.06 -19.72
C GLY A 36 8.82 -0.73 -18.26
N VAL A 37 9.98 -0.14 -17.97
CA VAL A 37 10.35 0.23 -16.59
C VAL A 37 10.55 1.73 -16.53
N ALA A 38 9.80 2.39 -15.65
CA ALA A 38 9.89 3.81 -15.38
C ALA A 38 10.44 4.06 -13.96
N SER A 39 11.44 4.92 -13.82
CA SER A 39 11.92 5.32 -12.50
C SER A 39 10.90 6.21 -11.80
N SER A 40 10.66 5.96 -10.52
CA SER A 40 9.85 6.83 -9.67
C SER A 40 10.62 8.09 -9.26
N ILE A 41 9.88 9.14 -8.91
CA ILE A 41 10.43 10.27 -8.16
C ILE A 41 10.77 9.92 -6.71
N VAL A 42 10.24 8.79 -6.20
CA VAL A 42 10.47 8.31 -4.83
C VAL A 42 11.71 7.41 -4.81
N GLY A 43 12.86 8.00 -4.47
CA GLY A 43 14.09 7.25 -4.19
C GLY A 43 14.53 6.36 -5.35
N ASN A 44 14.83 5.09 -5.04
CA ASN A 44 15.26 4.07 -6.00
C ASN A 44 14.08 3.19 -6.51
N VAL A 45 12.84 3.58 -6.24
CA VAL A 45 11.66 2.82 -6.66
C VAL A 45 11.50 2.92 -8.18
N SER A 46 11.12 1.81 -8.82
CA SER A 46 10.76 1.77 -10.23
C SER A 46 9.42 1.08 -10.43
N HIS A 47 8.67 1.53 -11.44
CA HIS A 47 7.40 0.97 -11.86
C HIS A 47 7.60 0.14 -13.12
N THR A 48 7.29 -1.15 -13.03
CA THR A 48 7.20 -2.00 -14.21
C THR A 48 5.78 -1.92 -14.76
N LEU A 49 5.65 -1.27 -15.91
CA LEU A 49 4.41 -1.23 -16.69
C LEU A 49 4.28 -2.54 -17.43
N LEU A 50 3.10 -3.15 -17.39
CA LEU A 50 2.90 -4.51 -17.87
C LEU A 50 1.56 -4.61 -18.59
N ASP A 51 1.60 -4.97 -19.87
CA ASP A 51 0.46 -5.41 -20.67
C ASP A 51 0.63 -6.90 -20.99
N GLN A 52 -0.26 -7.70 -20.39
CA GLN A 52 -0.32 -9.16 -20.54
C GLN A 52 -1.57 -9.63 -21.29
N SER A 53 -2.31 -8.73 -21.94
CA SER A 53 -3.58 -9.04 -22.63
C SER A 53 -3.46 -10.16 -23.67
N ARG A 54 -2.27 -10.33 -24.25
CA ARG A 54 -1.91 -11.35 -25.25
C ARG A 54 -1.13 -12.54 -24.69
N TYR A 55 -1.09 -12.70 -23.38
CA TYR A 55 -0.38 -13.77 -22.68
C TYR A 55 -1.35 -14.69 -21.93
N ARG A 56 -1.10 -15.99 -21.94
CA ARG A 56 -1.92 -17.04 -21.29
C ARG A 56 -1.09 -17.99 -20.43
N GLY A 57 0.21 -17.74 -20.28
CA GLY A 57 1.06 -18.49 -19.37
C GLY A 57 0.72 -18.19 -17.89
N PRO A 58 1.26 -18.98 -16.96
CA PRO A 58 0.90 -18.93 -15.54
C PRO A 58 1.47 -17.70 -14.80
N PHE A 59 2.49 -17.04 -15.36
CA PHE A 59 3.08 -15.83 -14.80
C PHE A 59 3.58 -14.90 -15.91
N LEU A 60 4.85 -14.98 -16.28
CA LEU A 60 5.49 -14.17 -17.33
C LEU A 60 6.43 -15.02 -18.20
N PRO A 61 6.70 -14.60 -19.45
CA PRO A 61 7.68 -15.26 -20.29
C PRO A 61 9.03 -15.47 -19.61
N GLY A 62 9.56 -16.69 -19.71
CA GLY A 62 10.84 -17.08 -19.11
C GLY A 62 10.77 -17.64 -17.69
N PHE A 63 9.60 -17.65 -17.06
CA PHE A 63 9.38 -18.32 -15.78
C PHE A 63 8.85 -19.74 -15.99
N GLN A 64 9.28 -20.66 -15.11
CA GLN A 64 8.82 -22.05 -15.12
C GLN A 64 8.12 -22.38 -13.80
N PRO A 65 7.02 -23.15 -13.82
CA PRO A 65 6.35 -23.58 -12.60
C PRO A 65 7.26 -24.51 -11.80
N ILE A 66 7.29 -24.32 -10.48
CA ILE A 66 7.99 -25.22 -9.56
C ILE A 66 7.05 -26.38 -9.22
N GLN A 67 7.44 -27.60 -9.59
CA GLN A 67 6.62 -28.82 -9.43
C GLN A 67 6.36 -29.22 -7.96
N GLU A 68 7.26 -28.83 -7.06
CA GLU A 68 7.19 -29.09 -5.62
C GLU A 68 7.12 -27.79 -4.82
N ALA A 69 6.29 -26.84 -5.25
CA ALA A 69 5.92 -25.76 -4.35
C ALA A 69 5.41 -26.44 -3.05
N PRO A 70 5.97 -26.13 -1.86
CA PRO A 70 5.42 -26.62 -0.61
C PRO A 70 3.92 -26.37 -0.70
N SER A 71 3.11 -27.43 -0.59
CA SER A 71 1.65 -27.30 -0.59
C SER A 71 1.37 -26.10 0.31
N ALA A 72 0.96 -24.98 -0.27
CA ALA A 72 0.62 -23.79 0.48
C ALA A 72 -0.36 -24.33 1.52
N THR A 73 0.11 -24.45 2.76
CA THR A 73 -0.63 -25.13 3.78
C THR A 73 -1.94 -24.38 3.81
N ARG A 74 -3.04 -25.08 3.54
CA ARG A 74 -4.38 -24.47 3.50
C ARG A 74 -4.77 -24.15 4.94
N ASP A 75 -3.97 -23.34 5.61
CA ASP A 75 -4.12 -22.91 7.00
C ASP A 75 -5.19 -21.81 7.10
N GLY A 76 -6.12 -21.77 6.13
CA GLY A 76 -7.14 -20.73 6.04
C GLY A 76 -6.60 -19.33 5.75
N ILE A 77 -5.33 -19.18 5.37
CA ILE A 77 -4.76 -17.87 4.98
C ILE A 77 -5.29 -17.50 3.60
N GLU A 78 -6.17 -16.50 3.56
CA GLU A 78 -6.65 -15.89 2.32
C GLU A 78 -6.14 -14.44 2.24
N ILE A 79 -4.97 -14.26 1.63
CA ILE A 79 -4.50 -12.94 1.19
C ILE A 79 -4.91 -12.77 -0.26
N THR A 80 -5.75 -11.77 -0.52
CA THR A 80 -6.41 -11.61 -1.82
C THR A 80 -5.63 -10.70 -2.76
N HIS A 81 -5.14 -9.56 -2.27
CA HIS A 81 -4.40 -8.57 -3.05
C HIS A 81 -3.64 -7.58 -2.16
N PHE A 82 -2.78 -6.78 -2.78
CA PHE A 82 -2.21 -5.58 -2.14
C PHE A 82 -3.29 -4.51 -1.99
N ASP A 83 -3.53 -4.05 -0.76
CA ASP A 83 -4.47 -2.95 -0.51
C ASP A 83 -3.84 -1.58 -0.79
N HIS A 84 -2.64 -1.34 -0.24
CA HIS A 84 -1.92 -0.09 -0.44
C HIS A 84 -0.41 -0.27 -0.29
N ILE A 85 0.36 0.70 -0.81
CA ILE A 85 1.81 0.80 -0.63
C ILE A 85 2.10 2.15 0.01
N THR A 86 2.87 2.15 1.10
CA THR A 86 3.26 3.38 1.80
C THR A 86 4.70 3.74 1.47
N TYR A 87 4.89 4.92 0.89
CA TYR A 87 6.19 5.53 0.66
C TYR A 87 6.55 6.50 1.78
N VAL A 88 7.82 6.47 2.16
CA VAL A 88 8.43 7.49 3.00
C VAL A 88 9.20 8.46 2.11
N CYS A 89 8.93 9.74 2.30
CA CYS A 89 9.53 10.86 1.57
C CYS A 89 10.31 11.78 2.53
N PRO A 90 11.42 12.39 2.07
CA PRO A 90 12.06 13.49 2.80
C PRO A 90 11.12 14.70 2.86
N ARG A 91 11.46 15.69 3.69
CA ARG A 91 10.71 16.94 3.81
C ARG A 91 10.51 17.62 2.45
N GLY A 92 9.27 18.03 2.16
CA GLY A 92 8.77 18.53 0.87
C GLY A 92 8.49 17.45 -0.18
N GLY A 93 8.95 16.21 0.04
CA GLY A 93 8.91 15.12 -0.92
C GLY A 93 7.54 14.47 -1.09
N ALA A 94 6.68 14.47 -0.06
CA ALA A 94 5.35 13.86 -0.20
C ALA A 94 4.49 14.66 -1.19
N ARG A 95 4.56 15.99 -1.16
CA ARG A 95 3.84 16.83 -2.14
C ARG A 95 4.39 16.65 -3.56
N ALA A 96 5.71 16.65 -3.71
CA ALA A 96 6.34 16.45 -5.02
C ALA A 96 6.00 15.08 -5.62
N ALA A 97 5.99 14.02 -4.80
CA ALA A 97 5.55 12.70 -5.20
C ALA A 97 4.07 12.70 -5.59
N LEU A 98 3.21 13.37 -4.80
CA LEU A 98 1.78 13.49 -5.11
C LEU A 98 1.57 14.08 -6.51
N ASP A 99 2.15 15.25 -6.77
CA ASP A 99 2.02 15.95 -8.04
C ASP A 99 2.59 15.14 -9.21
N TRP A 100 3.67 14.39 -8.98
CA TRP A 100 4.26 13.51 -9.97
C TRP A 100 3.32 12.37 -10.36
N TYR A 101 2.73 11.64 -9.41
CA TYR A 101 1.79 10.57 -9.71
C TYR A 101 0.51 11.08 -10.39
N GLN A 102 0.03 12.28 -10.02
CA GLN A 102 -1.11 12.90 -10.71
C GLN A 102 -0.80 13.20 -12.18
N ARG A 103 0.34 13.83 -12.48
CA ARG A 103 0.71 14.18 -13.85
C ARG A 103 1.11 12.97 -14.70
N CYS A 104 1.86 12.04 -14.12
CA CYS A 104 2.48 10.94 -14.84
C CYS A 104 1.52 9.76 -15.04
N PHE A 105 0.68 9.48 -14.04
CA PHE A 105 -0.19 8.30 -14.06
C PHE A 105 -1.68 8.64 -13.95
N GLY A 106 -2.05 9.92 -13.81
CA GLY A 106 -3.45 10.31 -13.63
C GLY A 106 -4.06 9.83 -12.32
N PHE A 107 -3.23 9.57 -11.30
CA PHE A 107 -3.73 9.20 -9.97
C PHE A 107 -4.54 10.35 -9.37
N ARG A 108 -5.50 10.02 -8.52
CA ARG A 108 -6.34 11.02 -7.85
C ARG A 108 -6.14 10.96 -6.36
N ARG A 109 -6.06 12.13 -5.74
CA ARG A 109 -6.01 12.24 -4.29
C ARG A 109 -7.35 11.83 -3.71
N PHE A 110 -7.30 11.10 -2.60
CA PHE A 110 -8.47 10.85 -1.75
C PHE A 110 -8.10 11.16 -0.29
N LEU A 111 -9.12 11.35 0.54
CA LEU A 111 -8.93 11.69 1.95
C LEU A 111 -8.79 10.41 2.78
N LEU A 112 -7.77 10.35 3.63
CA LEU A 112 -7.56 9.25 4.57
C LEU A 112 -8.52 9.32 5.75
N ASN A 113 -8.89 10.54 6.14
CA ASN A 113 -9.75 10.80 7.28
C ASN A 113 -10.76 11.91 6.91
N PRO A 114 -12.03 11.81 7.34
CA PRO A 114 -13.02 12.87 7.10
C PRO A 114 -12.63 14.26 7.62
N GLN A 115 -11.75 14.31 8.63
CA GLN A 115 -11.23 15.54 9.24
C GLN A 115 -9.97 16.06 8.52
N GLU A 116 -9.50 15.38 7.48
CA GLU A 116 -8.36 15.80 6.68
C GLU A 116 -8.61 17.15 6.01
N ARG A 117 -7.62 18.04 6.06
CA ARG A 117 -7.66 19.31 5.33
C ARG A 117 -7.32 19.06 3.85
N PRO A 118 -8.22 19.31 2.89
CA PRO A 118 -8.03 18.90 1.49
C PRO A 118 -6.76 19.44 0.82
N ALA A 119 -6.34 20.66 1.16
CA ALA A 119 -5.13 21.25 0.59
C ALA A 119 -3.85 20.74 1.27
N GLU A 120 -3.91 20.46 2.57
CA GLU A 120 -2.73 20.27 3.40
C GLU A 120 -2.38 18.79 3.59
N GLY A 121 -3.38 17.91 3.75
CA GLY A 121 -3.18 16.51 4.10
C GLY A 121 -3.54 16.21 5.54
N TYR A 122 -3.38 14.94 5.89
CA TYR A 122 -3.69 14.47 7.23
C TYR A 122 -2.43 14.57 8.08
N VAL A 123 -2.44 15.47 9.06
CA VAL A 123 -1.32 15.68 9.96
C VAL A 123 -1.58 14.89 11.23
N LEU A 124 -0.73 13.90 11.48
CA LEU A 124 -0.70 13.14 12.72
C LEU A 124 0.40 13.73 13.59
N GLY A 125 0.11 14.06 14.84
CA GLY A 125 1.15 14.56 15.74
C GLY A 125 0.69 14.92 17.14
N GLY A 126 1.67 15.04 18.02
CA GLY A 126 1.54 15.46 19.41
C GLY A 126 2.92 15.54 20.07
N GLN A 127 3.09 16.45 21.03
CA GLN A 127 4.32 16.57 21.85
C GLN A 127 5.63 16.70 21.03
N GLY A 128 5.66 17.58 20.01
CA GLY A 128 6.87 17.88 19.22
C GLY A 128 7.12 16.96 18.02
N VAL A 129 6.47 15.79 17.98
CA VAL A 129 6.55 14.86 16.85
C VAL A 129 5.32 14.98 15.97
N SER A 130 5.52 15.25 14.68
CA SER A 130 4.43 15.30 13.70
C SER A 130 4.83 14.73 12.35
N MET A 131 3.85 14.20 11.62
CA MET A 131 4.00 13.63 10.28
C MET A 131 2.80 13.98 9.41
N LEU A 132 3.08 14.19 8.13
CA LEU A 132 2.10 14.41 7.08
C LEU A 132 1.82 13.09 6.36
N LEU A 133 0.55 12.81 6.14
CA LEU A 133 0.07 11.75 5.26
C LEU A 133 -0.74 12.33 4.09
N LEU A 134 -0.45 11.84 2.90
CA LEU A 134 -1.22 12.08 1.67
C LEU A 134 -1.54 10.75 1.01
N ALA A 135 -2.74 10.60 0.43
CA ALA A 135 -3.10 9.38 -0.25
C ALA A 135 -3.59 9.61 -1.68
N LEU A 136 -3.23 8.66 -2.55
CA LEU A 136 -3.55 8.65 -3.96
C LEU A 136 -4.11 7.30 -4.37
N GLN A 137 -5.07 7.28 -5.28
CA GLN A 137 -5.60 6.07 -5.89
C GLN A 137 -5.44 6.15 -7.41
N GLY A 138 -4.99 5.04 -7.99
CA GLY A 138 -4.98 4.84 -9.43
C GLY A 138 -6.39 4.89 -10.00
N THR A 139 -6.54 5.51 -11.17
CA THR A 139 -7.82 5.66 -11.87
C THR A 139 -8.09 4.53 -12.87
N GLN A 140 -7.11 3.64 -13.06
CA GLN A 140 -7.17 2.48 -13.93
C GLN A 140 -7.52 1.22 -13.12
N GLY A 141 -8.32 0.33 -13.71
CA GLY A 141 -8.82 -0.88 -13.05
C GLY A 141 -10.16 -0.68 -12.32
N THR A 142 -10.68 -1.76 -11.72
CA THR A 142 -11.93 -1.69 -10.93
C THR A 142 -11.68 -0.91 -9.63
N PRO A 143 -12.62 -0.04 -9.17
CA PRO A 143 -12.45 0.76 -7.95
C PRO A 143 -12.09 -0.06 -6.69
N ALA A 144 -12.54 -1.32 -6.62
CA ALA A 144 -12.27 -2.24 -5.51
C ALA A 144 -10.81 -2.72 -5.44
N HIS A 145 -10.05 -2.65 -6.53
CA HIS A 145 -8.67 -3.15 -6.65
C HIS A 145 -7.72 -2.10 -7.23
N GLY A 146 -8.12 -0.83 -7.23
CA GLY A 146 -7.28 0.26 -7.71
C GLY A 146 -6.05 0.44 -6.81
N CYS A 147 -4.87 0.60 -7.41
CA CYS A 147 -3.61 0.81 -6.69
C CYS A 147 -3.70 2.03 -5.77
N LYS A 148 -3.57 1.85 -4.44
CA LYS A 148 -3.51 2.93 -3.46
C LYS A 148 -2.07 3.17 -3.02
N LEU A 149 -1.68 4.44 -2.99
CA LEU A 149 -0.37 4.89 -2.51
C LEU A 149 -0.58 5.86 -1.35
N VAL A 150 0.12 5.63 -0.25
CA VAL A 150 0.19 6.57 0.89
C VAL A 150 1.59 7.16 0.92
N LEU A 151 1.68 8.48 1.10
CA LEU A 151 2.93 9.22 1.15
C LEU A 151 3.09 9.79 2.55
N ALA A 152 4.16 9.40 3.22
CA ALA A 152 4.50 9.83 4.57
C ALA A 152 5.71 10.75 4.57
N GLU A 153 5.63 11.87 5.30
CA GLU A 153 6.69 12.85 5.43
C GLU A 153 6.77 13.33 6.89
N SER A 154 7.98 13.52 7.42
CA SER A 154 8.17 14.08 8.76
C SER A 154 7.99 15.60 8.76
N LEU A 155 7.14 16.08 9.66
CA LEU A 155 6.94 17.50 9.96
C LEU A 155 7.60 17.90 11.29
N SER A 156 8.18 16.96 12.03
CA SER A 156 8.82 17.23 13.33
C SER A 156 9.99 18.20 13.16
N GLU A 157 9.99 19.30 13.90
CA GLU A 157 11.16 20.19 14.01
C GLU A 157 12.10 19.73 15.12
N ASP A 158 11.52 19.16 16.19
CA ASP A 158 12.23 18.65 17.37
C ASP A 158 11.94 17.15 17.58
N GLY A 159 12.97 16.31 17.49
CA GLY A 159 12.89 14.87 17.73
C GLY A 159 12.60 14.02 16.48
N ALA A 160 13.28 12.87 16.40
CA ALA A 160 13.14 11.93 15.28
C ALA A 160 11.86 11.10 15.43
N ASN A 161 11.04 11.05 14.39
CA ASN A 161 9.89 10.15 14.31
C ASN A 161 10.21 8.90 13.48
N GLN A 162 9.21 8.04 13.26
CA GLN A 162 9.37 6.82 12.46
C GLN A 162 9.77 7.08 11.01
N VAL A 163 9.36 8.22 10.43
CA VAL A 163 9.75 8.64 9.07
C VAL A 163 11.23 9.04 9.04
N ASP A 164 11.68 9.85 10.01
CA ASP A 164 13.08 10.25 10.12
C ASP A 164 14.00 9.04 10.33
N THR A 165 13.59 8.13 11.22
CA THR A 165 14.31 6.88 11.50
C THR A 165 14.41 6.01 10.25
N PHE A 166 13.31 5.89 9.47
CA PHE A 166 13.33 5.18 8.20
C PHE A 166 14.32 5.82 7.22
N LEU A 167 14.27 7.14 7.03
CA LEU A 167 15.14 7.85 6.08
C LEU A 167 16.63 7.65 6.43
N GLU A 168 16.97 7.70 7.71
CA GLU A 168 18.33 7.47 8.19
C GLU A 168 18.80 6.03 7.93
N GLN A 169 18.00 5.04 8.31
CA GLN A 169 18.38 3.62 8.22
C GLN A 169 18.32 3.07 6.79
N HIS A 170 17.33 3.51 6.00
CA HIS A 170 17.17 3.13 4.61
C HIS A 170 18.13 3.92 3.68
N GLY A 171 18.60 5.08 4.11
CA GLY A 171 19.48 5.95 3.33
C GLY A 171 18.75 6.84 2.31
N GLY A 172 17.44 7.06 2.48
CA GLY A 172 16.64 7.94 1.62
C GLY A 172 15.19 7.49 1.47
N ALA A 173 14.47 8.14 0.56
CA ALA A 173 13.07 7.81 0.25
C ALA A 173 12.90 6.36 -0.23
N GLY A 174 11.75 5.75 0.06
CA GLY A 174 11.52 4.35 -0.31
C GLY A 174 10.17 3.82 0.13
N ILE A 175 9.98 2.50 -0.02
CA ILE A 175 8.79 1.78 0.42
C ILE A 175 8.98 1.39 1.88
N GLN A 176 8.08 1.85 2.75
CA GLN A 176 8.11 1.49 4.16
C GLN A 176 7.33 0.20 4.43
N HIS A 177 6.10 0.11 3.91
CA HIS A 177 5.27 -1.07 4.08
C HIS A 177 4.27 -1.25 2.93
N VAL A 178 3.75 -2.47 2.84
CA VAL A 178 2.70 -2.87 1.90
C VAL A 178 1.56 -3.46 2.71
N GLY A 179 0.36 -2.90 2.56
CA GLY A 179 -0.87 -3.42 3.13
C GLY A 179 -1.36 -4.63 2.33
N LEU A 180 -1.68 -5.73 3.03
CA LEU A 180 -2.21 -6.95 2.43
C LEU A 180 -3.66 -7.13 2.84
N ARG A 181 -4.54 -7.34 1.86
CA ARG A 181 -5.97 -7.54 2.11
C ARG A 181 -6.27 -9.00 2.44
N THR A 182 -6.98 -9.23 3.53
CA THR A 182 -7.57 -10.53 3.87
C THR A 182 -9.07 -10.42 4.20
N THR A 183 -9.80 -11.51 3.98
CA THR A 183 -11.21 -11.69 4.31
C THR A 183 -11.42 -12.15 5.75
N ASP A 184 -10.39 -12.73 6.38
CA ASP A 184 -10.40 -13.20 7.76
C ASP A 184 -9.07 -12.85 8.44
N ILE A 185 -9.03 -11.67 9.06
CA ILE A 185 -7.84 -11.15 9.73
C ILE A 185 -7.45 -11.97 10.96
N ILE A 186 -8.39 -12.62 11.63
CA ILE A 186 -8.12 -13.42 12.84
C ILE A 186 -7.38 -14.69 12.46
N THR A 187 -7.95 -15.46 11.53
CA THR A 187 -7.34 -16.71 11.04
C THR A 187 -6.01 -16.43 10.37
N THR A 188 -5.95 -15.40 9.52
CA THR A 188 -4.73 -15.03 8.81
C THR A 188 -3.62 -14.59 9.76
N THR A 189 -3.91 -13.75 10.77
CA THR A 189 -2.89 -13.31 11.74
C THR A 189 -2.36 -14.48 12.56
N ARG A 190 -3.23 -15.37 13.05
CA ARG A 190 -2.82 -16.58 13.80
C ARG A 190 -1.89 -17.46 12.98
N ALA A 191 -2.25 -17.74 11.73
CA ALA A 191 -1.47 -18.60 10.86
C ALA A 191 -0.12 -17.97 10.48
N LEU A 192 -0.08 -16.64 10.24
CA LEU A 192 1.18 -15.92 10.03
C LEU A 192 2.09 -15.96 11.26
N GLN A 193 1.54 -15.76 12.47
CA GLN A 193 2.30 -15.88 13.72
C GLN A 193 2.84 -17.30 13.92
N GLN A 194 2.03 -18.33 13.65
CA GLN A 194 2.47 -19.74 13.69
C GLN A 194 3.58 -20.03 12.67
N GLY A 195 3.52 -19.37 11.51
CA GLY A 195 4.57 -19.38 10.48
C GLY A 195 5.82 -18.56 10.85
N GLY A 196 5.85 -17.91 12.02
CA GLY A 196 7.01 -17.18 12.53
C GLY A 196 7.00 -15.67 12.25
N ALA A 197 5.94 -15.12 11.66
CA ALA A 197 5.81 -13.67 11.49
C ALA A 197 5.68 -12.98 12.85
N GLN A 198 6.44 -11.89 13.03
CA GLN A 198 6.42 -11.07 14.24
C GLN A 198 5.56 -9.84 14.00
N PHE A 199 4.58 -9.62 14.88
CA PHE A 199 3.70 -8.45 14.84
C PHE A 199 4.01 -7.48 15.98
N PHE A 200 3.76 -6.20 15.74
CA PHE A 200 3.72 -5.21 16.80
C PHE A 200 2.64 -5.57 17.81
N THR A 201 2.93 -5.42 19.10
CA THR A 201 1.94 -5.60 20.18
C THR A 201 1.54 -4.23 20.72
N PRO A 202 0.33 -3.73 20.41
CA PRO A 202 -0.17 -2.49 20.98
C PRO A 202 -0.26 -2.56 22.51
N PRO A 203 -0.14 -1.44 23.23
CA PRO A 203 -0.36 -1.42 24.67
C PRO A 203 -1.76 -1.96 24.99
N GLY A 204 -1.86 -2.91 25.94
CA GLY A 204 -3.13 -3.55 26.29
C GLY A 204 -4.23 -2.56 26.69
N THR A 205 -3.84 -1.36 27.16
CA THR A 205 -4.76 -0.28 27.47
C THR A 205 -5.61 0.13 26.27
N TYR A 206 -5.10 0.06 25.02
CA TYR A 206 -5.85 0.39 23.80
C TYR A 206 -7.20 -0.35 23.73
N TYR A 207 -7.20 -1.67 24.01
CA TYR A 207 -8.39 -2.53 23.95
C TYR A 207 -9.38 -2.30 25.09
N SER A 208 -8.96 -1.60 26.14
CA SER A 208 -9.75 -1.32 27.35
C SER A 208 -10.12 0.15 27.52
N GLN A 209 -9.54 1.04 26.71
CA GLN A 209 -9.73 2.50 26.81
C GLN A 209 -11.10 2.93 26.27
N GLY A 210 -11.56 4.09 26.76
CA GLY A 210 -12.91 4.63 26.64
C GLY A 210 -13.65 4.30 25.34
N GLY A 211 -14.69 3.46 25.44
CA GLY A 211 -15.56 3.10 24.32
C GLY A 211 -14.96 2.09 23.33
N LYS A 212 -13.63 1.93 23.25
CA LYS A 212 -12.98 1.07 22.25
C LYS A 212 -13.38 -0.40 22.37
N ALA A 213 -13.47 -0.92 23.58
CA ALA A 213 -13.95 -2.28 23.81
C ALA A 213 -15.38 -2.49 23.27
N GLU A 214 -16.22 -1.46 23.37
CA GLU A 214 -17.59 -1.51 22.85
C GLU A 214 -17.63 -1.36 21.33
N GLU A 215 -16.83 -0.46 20.75
CA GLU A 215 -16.67 -0.34 19.29
C GLU A 215 -16.25 -1.68 18.66
N ILE A 216 -15.30 -2.38 19.31
CA ILE A 216 -14.86 -3.71 18.86
C ILE A 216 -16.01 -4.72 18.88
N ARG A 217 -16.81 -4.75 19.96
CA ARG A 217 -17.98 -5.64 20.03
C ARG A 217 -19.05 -5.29 19.02
N VAL A 218 -19.30 -4.00 18.78
CA VAL A 218 -20.25 -3.53 17.76
C VAL A 218 -19.79 -3.93 16.36
N ALA A 219 -18.49 -3.97 16.10
CA ALA A 219 -17.91 -4.52 14.87
C ALA A 219 -17.97 -6.06 14.76
N GLY A 220 -18.57 -6.73 15.74
CA GLY A 220 -18.72 -8.19 15.79
C GLY A 220 -17.43 -8.94 16.16
N GLN A 221 -16.45 -8.26 16.75
CA GLN A 221 -15.16 -8.82 17.14
C GLN A 221 -15.05 -8.95 18.66
N ASP A 222 -14.13 -9.80 19.12
CA ASP A 222 -13.81 -9.96 20.54
C ASP A 222 -12.57 -9.12 20.92
N PRO A 223 -12.68 -8.14 21.84
CA PRO A 223 -11.55 -7.32 22.27
C PRO A 223 -10.36 -8.11 22.81
N GLN A 224 -10.62 -9.22 23.50
CA GLN A 224 -9.55 -10.05 24.03
C GLN A 224 -8.79 -10.73 22.88
N THR A 225 -9.50 -11.31 21.93
CA THR A 225 -8.90 -11.91 20.73
C THR A 225 -8.08 -10.90 19.92
N LEU A 226 -8.59 -9.67 19.72
CA LEU A 226 -7.81 -8.63 19.02
C LEU A 226 -6.56 -8.23 19.80
N ALA A 227 -6.64 -8.17 21.13
CA ALA A 227 -5.50 -7.86 22.00
C ALA A 227 -4.41 -8.95 21.96
N GLU A 228 -4.81 -10.21 22.03
CA GLU A 228 -3.90 -11.36 21.93
C GLU A 228 -3.18 -11.40 20.58
N LEU A 229 -3.84 -10.98 19.50
CA LEU A 229 -3.29 -10.97 18.15
C LEU A 229 -2.62 -9.64 17.76
N GLY A 230 -2.71 -8.61 18.61
CA GLY A 230 -2.17 -7.28 18.31
C GLY A 230 -2.87 -6.54 17.17
N ILE A 231 -4.14 -6.87 16.88
CA ILE A 231 -4.92 -6.28 15.79
C ILE A 231 -5.54 -4.98 16.27
N LEU A 232 -5.40 -3.90 15.51
CA LEU A 232 -6.04 -2.61 15.79
C LEU A 232 -7.37 -2.49 15.05
N LEU A 233 -8.36 -1.85 15.68
CA LEU A 233 -9.64 -1.53 15.06
C LEU A 233 -9.86 -0.01 15.04
N ASP A 234 -10.03 0.51 13.83
CA ASP A 234 -10.56 1.85 13.62
C ASP A 234 -11.95 1.75 13.01
N THR A 235 -12.86 2.59 13.48
CA THR A 235 -14.23 2.68 12.98
C THR A 235 -14.48 4.11 12.54
N THR A 236 -15.01 4.31 11.34
CA THR A 236 -15.60 5.60 10.98
C THR A 236 -16.75 5.88 11.95
N ALA A 237 -16.70 7.02 12.64
CA ALA A 237 -17.61 7.39 13.74
C ALA A 237 -19.10 7.02 13.50
N PRO A 238 -19.88 6.72 14.56
CA PRO A 238 -21.26 6.28 14.42
C PRO A 238 -22.12 7.37 13.79
N GLY A 239 -22.50 7.17 12.53
CA GLY A 239 -23.28 8.10 11.73
C GLY A 239 -23.35 7.73 10.25
N ASP A 240 -22.37 6.98 9.75
CA ASP A 240 -22.40 6.49 8.37
C ASP A 240 -23.04 5.10 8.32
N LYS A 241 -24.32 5.03 7.91
CA LYS A 241 -24.90 3.78 7.39
C LYS A 241 -24.36 3.53 5.98
N GLY A 242 -23.03 3.50 5.86
CA GLY A 242 -22.30 3.09 4.68
C GLY A 242 -22.08 1.59 4.72
N GLN A 243 -22.26 0.93 3.58
CA GLN A 243 -22.10 -0.51 3.40
C GLN A 243 -20.78 -1.05 3.99
N PRO A 244 -20.73 -2.31 4.45
CA PRO A 244 -19.58 -2.88 5.13
C PRO A 244 -18.40 -3.04 4.18
N GLY A 245 -17.61 -1.99 4.04
CA GLY A 245 -16.26 -2.05 3.53
C GLY A 245 -15.33 -2.19 4.72
N ALA A 246 -14.91 -3.42 5.02
CA ALA A 246 -13.69 -3.62 5.81
C ALA A 246 -12.57 -2.81 5.14
N HIS A 247 -11.69 -2.17 5.90
CA HIS A 247 -10.40 -1.69 5.45
C HIS A 247 -9.35 -2.72 5.86
#